data_AF-A0A2V8I492-F1
#
_entry.id   AF-A0A2V8I492-F1
#
_cell.length_a   1.000
_cell.length_b   1.000
_cell.length_c   1.000
_cell.angle_alpha   90.00
_cell.angle_beta   90.00
_cell.angle_gamma   90.00
#
_symmetry.space_group_name_H-M   'P 1'
#
loop_
_entity.id
_entity.type
_entity.pdbx_description
1 polymer ?
#
loop_
_entity_poly.entity_id
_entity_poly.type
_entity_poly.pdbx_seq_one_letter_code
_entity_poly.pdbx_strand_id
1 'polypeptide(L)'
;MLFDIRDIPQIPNIGLWEQRHITSERGADSPRAYARAILDRAGRVVVFMTFDTDFGDAFERESESPDYFQRFSVPAYAIGANVILYAMTH
;
A
#
# COMPACT_ATOMS: atom_id res chain seq x y z
N MET A 1 -0.55 -5.87 16.18
CA MET A 1 0.02 -5.90 14.82
C MET A 1 1.53 -6.03 14.92
N LEU A 2 2.18 -6.67 13.94
CA LEU A 2 3.62 -6.92 13.94
C LEU A 2 4.43 -5.65 13.70
N PHE A 3 3.97 -4.82 12.76
CA PHE A 3 4.59 -3.54 12.42
C PHE A 3 3.73 -2.35 12.85
N ASP A 4 4.36 -1.25 13.29
CA ASP A 4 3.71 0.04 13.51
C ASP A 4 3.55 0.78 12.17
N ILE A 5 2.31 0.88 11.68
CA ILE A 5 1.98 1.55 10.43
C ILE A 5 1.27 2.86 10.75
N ARG A 6 1.88 3.98 10.35
CA ARG A 6 1.34 5.33 10.58
C ARG A 6 0.60 5.88 9.37
N ASP A 7 1.03 5.48 8.17
CA ASP A 7 0.56 6.01 6.91
C ASP A 7 0.37 4.90 5.87
N ILE A 8 -0.51 5.13 4.90
CA ILE A 8 -0.64 4.28 3.71
C ILE A 8 0.24 4.90 2.62
N PRO A 9 1.24 4.18 2.07
CA PRO A 9 2.09 4.71 1.02
C PRO A 9 1.26 4.92 -0.26
N GLN A 10 1.52 6.02 -0.96
CA GLN A 10 1.04 6.23 -2.31
C GLN A 10 2.04 5.62 -3.29
N ILE A 11 1.75 4.39 -3.73
CA ILE A 11 2.59 3.60 -4.61
C ILE A 11 2.12 3.90 -6.05
N PRO A 12 2.95 4.58 -6.87
CA PRO A 12 2.70 4.71 -8.29
C PRO A 12 3.18 3.46 -9.02
N ASN A 13 2.83 3.35 -10.29
CA ASN A 13 3.51 2.41 -11.15
C ASN A 13 5.01 2.75 -11.28
N ILE A 14 5.83 1.73 -11.51
CA ILE A 14 7.29 1.92 -11.58
C ILE A 14 7.70 2.89 -12.69
N GLY A 15 7.03 2.85 -13.85
CA GLY A 15 7.36 3.71 -14.98
C GLY A 15 7.19 5.21 -14.66
N LEU A 16 6.14 5.58 -13.93
CA LEU A 16 5.92 6.96 -13.50
C LEU A 16 6.97 7.39 -12.48
N TRP A 17 7.30 6.51 -11.54
CA TRP A 17 8.31 6.79 -10.53
C TRP A 17 9.68 7.03 -11.15
N GLU A 18 10.14 6.12 -12.02
CA GLU A 18 11.47 6.21 -12.65
C GLU A 18 11.59 7.41 -13.60
N GLN A 19 10.51 7.82 -14.26
CA GLN A 19 10.55 8.93 -15.21
C GLN A 19 10.35 10.31 -14.57
N ARG A 20 9.51 10.40 -13.53
CA ARG A 20 9.02 11.68 -13.01
C ARG A 20 9.18 11.84 -11.51
N HIS A 21 9.48 10.77 -10.78
CA HIS A 21 9.55 10.76 -9.32
C HIS A 21 8.30 11.36 -8.65
N ILE A 22 7.13 11.04 -9.19
CA ILE A 22 5.83 11.42 -8.61
C ILE A 22 5.02 10.18 -8.28
N THR A 23 4.18 10.28 -7.25
CA THR A 23 3.35 9.17 -6.74
C THR A 23 1.89 9.25 -7.17
N SER A 24 1.41 10.45 -7.49
CA SER A 24 0.02 10.69 -7.87
C SER A 24 -0.18 10.48 -9.37
N GLU A 25 -0.64 9.30 -9.77
CA GLU A 25 -0.78 8.93 -11.17
C GLU A 25 -1.83 9.73 -11.94
N ARG A 26 -2.87 10.21 -11.26
CA ARG A 26 -4.00 10.95 -11.84
C ARG A 26 -4.07 12.39 -11.34
N GLY A 27 -2.96 12.93 -10.84
CA GLY A 27 -2.88 14.30 -10.33
C GLY A 27 -3.96 14.62 -9.29
N ALA A 28 -4.78 15.64 -9.56
CA ALA A 28 -5.83 16.08 -8.63
C ALA A 28 -6.89 15.00 -8.32
N ASP A 29 -7.03 13.98 -9.18
CA ASP A 29 -7.98 12.87 -9.00
C ASP A 29 -7.40 11.73 -8.14
N SER A 30 -6.09 11.75 -7.82
CA SER A 30 -5.44 10.79 -6.92
C SER A 30 -4.51 11.51 -5.93
N PRO A 31 -5.00 12.51 -5.18
CA PRO A 31 -4.13 13.47 -4.51
C PRO A 31 -3.36 12.87 -3.33
N ARG A 32 -3.86 11.77 -2.75
CA ARG A 32 -3.20 11.04 -1.65
C ARG A 32 -3.76 9.62 -1.51
N ALA A 33 -2.92 8.70 -1.06
CA ALA A 33 -3.38 7.37 -0.69
C ALA A 33 -4.14 7.37 0.66
N TYR A 34 -5.10 6.46 0.79
CA TYR A 34 -5.79 6.20 2.05
C TYR A 34 -6.37 4.80 2.07
N ALA A 35 -6.75 4.33 3.26
CA ALA A 35 -7.44 3.06 3.44
C ALA A 35 -8.84 3.24 4.03
N ARG A 36 -9.68 2.24 3.78
CA ARG A 36 -10.98 2.04 4.41
C ARG A 36 -11.14 0.58 4.79
N ALA A 37 -12.01 0.34 5.77
CA ALA A 37 -12.35 -1.00 6.21
C ALA A 37 -13.87 -1.15 6.27
N ILE A 38 -14.35 -2.35 5.92
CA ILE A 38 -15.69 -2.81 6.29
C ILE A 38 -15.52 -3.63 7.55
N LEU A 39 -16.30 -3.30 8.58
CA LEU A 39 -16.29 -4.00 9.85
C LEU A 39 -17.50 -4.91 9.98
N ASP A 40 -17.34 -6.06 10.62
CA ASP A 40 -18.45 -6.88 11.07
C ASP A 40 -19.10 -6.33 12.35
N ARG A 41 -20.10 -7.05 12.88
CA ARG A 41 -20.81 -6.65 14.11
C ARG A 41 -19.94 -6.64 15.36
N ALA A 42 -18.83 -7.38 15.37
CA ALA A 42 -17.87 -7.42 16.46
C ALA A 42 -16.75 -6.37 16.30
N GLY A 43 -16.81 -5.54 15.26
CA GLY A 43 -15.78 -4.53 14.98
C GLY A 43 -14.54 -5.09 14.29
N ARG A 44 -14.58 -6.33 13.79
CA ARG A 44 -13.46 -6.94 13.06
C ARG A 44 -13.46 -6.49 11.61
N VAL A 45 -12.27 -6.24 11.06
CA VAL A 45 -12.10 -5.89 9.65
C VAL A 45 -12.36 -7.14 8.80
N VAL A 46 -13.40 -7.09 7.96
CA VAL A 46 -13.72 -8.18 7.01
C VAL A 46 -13.38 -7.83 5.57
N VAL A 47 -13.23 -6.55 5.27
CA VAL A 47 -12.69 -6.06 4.00
C VAL A 47 -11.75 -4.90 4.29
N PHE A 48 -10.54 -4.98 3.74
CA PHE A 48 -9.57 -3.88 3.77
C PHE A 48 -9.38 -3.38 2.34
N MET A 49 -9.51 -2.07 2.14
CA MET A 49 -9.44 -1.44 0.83
C MET A 49 -8.43 -0.30 0.86
N THR A 50 -7.55 -0.27 -0.13
CA THR A 50 -6.61 0.82 -0.40
C THR A 50 -7.10 1.62 -1.60
N PHE A 51 -6.92 2.93 -1.54
CA PHE A 51 -7.33 3.86 -2.59
C PHE A 51 -6.14 4.72 -3.01
N ASP A 52 -6.14 5.12 -4.29
CA ASP A 52 -5.13 5.97 -4.91
C ASP A 52 -3.69 5.47 -4.72
N THR A 53 -3.51 4.14 -4.63
CA THR A 53 -2.22 3.49 -4.47
C THR A 53 -2.27 2.12 -5.13
N ASP A 54 -1.28 1.83 -5.98
CA ASP A 54 -1.12 0.52 -6.60
C ASP A 54 -0.32 -0.41 -5.68
N PHE A 55 -1.02 -0.93 -4.67
CA PHE A 55 -0.40 -1.75 -3.65
C PHE A 55 0.18 -3.06 -4.20
N GLY A 56 -0.36 -3.57 -5.32
CA GLY A 56 0.14 -4.76 -5.99
C GLY A 56 1.51 -4.53 -6.62
N ASP A 57 1.70 -3.37 -7.25
CA ASP A 57 2.95 -3.02 -7.93
C ASP A 57 4.16 -3.00 -6.98
N ALA A 58 3.95 -2.74 -5.69
CA ALA A 58 5.00 -2.86 -4.68
C ALA A 58 5.53 -4.29 -4.48
N PHE A 59 4.76 -5.32 -4.84
CA PHE A 59 5.19 -6.73 -4.82
C PHE A 59 5.63 -7.18 -6.22
N GLU A 60 4.89 -6.80 -7.26
CA GLU A 60 5.15 -7.24 -8.64
C GLU A 60 6.46 -6.67 -9.19
N ARG A 61 6.83 -5.45 -8.79
CA ARG A 61 7.97 -4.67 -9.34
C ARG A 61 9.17 -4.59 -8.40
N GLU A 62 9.15 -5.33 -7.29
CA GLU A 62 10.10 -5.16 -6.17
C GLU A 62 11.58 -5.29 -6.57
N SER A 63 11.87 -6.01 -7.65
CA SER A 63 13.23 -6.32 -8.11
C SER A 63 13.70 -5.43 -9.25
N GLU A 64 12.84 -4.57 -9.78
CA GLU A 64 13.13 -3.77 -10.97
C GLU A 64 14.00 -2.54 -10.67
N SER A 65 13.89 -1.97 -9.46
CA SER A 65 14.68 -0.81 -9.04
C SER A 65 14.95 -0.83 -7.54
N PRO A 66 16.23 -0.73 -7.08
CA PRO A 66 16.55 -0.66 -5.65
C PRO A 66 15.93 0.56 -4.94
N ASP A 67 15.79 1.68 -5.63
CA ASP A 67 15.13 2.88 -5.07
C ASP A 67 13.63 2.63 -4.91
N TYR A 68 12.97 2.12 -5.94
CA TYR A 68 11.56 1.75 -5.89
C TYR A 68 11.28 0.73 -4.77
N PHE A 69 12.13 -0.29 -4.64
CA PHE A 69 12.05 -1.29 -3.58
C PHE A 69 12.05 -0.67 -2.18
N GLN A 70 13.07 0.15 -1.88
CA GLN A 70 13.21 0.75 -0.56
C GLN A 70 12.06 1.70 -0.24
N ARG A 71 11.54 2.39 -1.26
CA ARG A 71 10.56 3.46 -1.09
C ARG A 71 9.12 2.96 -1.04
N PHE A 72 8.81 1.88 -1.74
CA PHE A 72 7.44 1.38 -1.91
C PHE A 72 7.25 -0.07 -1.46
N SER A 73 8.14 -0.99 -1.84
CA SER A 73 8.03 -2.42 -1.48
C SER A 73 8.18 -2.65 0.02
N VAL A 74 9.20 -2.09 0.65
CA VAL A 74 9.45 -2.24 2.10
C VAL A 74 8.24 -1.80 2.96
N PRO A 75 7.67 -0.59 2.80
CA PRO A 75 6.48 -0.21 3.57
C PRO A 75 5.24 -1.04 3.20
N ALA A 76 5.08 -1.45 1.94
CA ALA A 76 3.99 -2.33 1.54
C ALA A 76 4.07 -3.70 2.21
N TYR A 77 5.28 -4.24 2.43
CA TYR A 77 5.47 -5.52 3.13
C TYR A 77 5.04 -5.44 4.58
N ALA A 78 5.33 -4.33 5.26
CA ALA A 78 4.91 -4.14 6.64
C ALA A 78 3.38 -4.13 6.78
N ILE A 79 2.68 -3.47 5.85
CA ILE A 79 1.21 -3.45 5.80
C ILE A 79 0.67 -4.82 5.39
N GLY A 80 1.20 -5.44 4.33
CA GLY A 80 0.75 -6.75 3.85
C GLY A 80 0.89 -7.85 4.90
N ALA A 81 2.02 -7.89 5.61
CA ALA A 81 2.25 -8.81 6.73
C ALA A 81 1.22 -8.60 7.85
N ASN A 82 0.94 -7.35 8.20
CA ASN A 82 -0.09 -7.03 9.19
C ASN A 82 -1.49 -7.46 8.74
N VAL A 83 -1.86 -7.26 7.47
CA VAL A 83 -3.17 -7.66 6.91
C VAL A 83 -3.32 -9.18 6.95
N ILE A 84 -2.31 -9.92 6.49
CA ILE A 84 -2.34 -11.39 6.52
C ILE A 84 -2.41 -11.90 7.95
N LEU A 85 -1.55 -11.36 8.84
CA LEU A 85 -1.55 -11.75 10.25
C LEU A 85 -2.90 -11.48 10.90
N TYR A 86 -3.51 -10.33 10.63
CA TYR A 86 -4.85 -10.00 11.12
C TYR A 86 -5.89 -11.00 10.63
N ALA A 87 -5.94 -11.26 9.32
CA ALA A 87 -6.88 -12.19 8.71
C ALA A 87 -6.75 -13.64 9.22
N MET A 88 -5.55 -14.03 9.66
CA MET A 88 -5.31 -15.35 10.23
C MET A 88 -5.64 -15.44 11.73
N THR A 89 -5.83 -14.32 12.42
CA THR A 89 -5.94 -14.27 13.89
C THR A 89 -7.26 -13.70 14.42
N HIS A 90 -8.12 -13.14 13.56
CA HIS A 90 -9.39 -12.50 13.92
C HIS A 90 -10.52 -12.97 13.01
#